data_AF-A0A6P5D6Y7-F1
#
_entry.id   AF-A0A6P5D6Y7-F1
#
_cell.length_a   1.000
_cell.length_b   1.000
_cell.length_c   1.000
_cell.angle_alpha   90.00
_cell.angle_beta   90.00
_cell.angle_gamma   90.00
#
_symmetry.space_group_name_H-M   'P 1'
#
loop_
_entity.id
_entity.type
_entity.pdbx_description
1 polymer ?
#
loop_
_entity_poly.entity_id
_entity_poly.type
_entity_poly.pdbx_seq_one_letter_code
_entity_poly.pdbx_strand_id
1 'polypeptide(L)'
;MPFPFGKSHKSPADIVKNLKESMAVLEKQDISDKKAEKATEEVSKNLVAMKEILYGTNEKEPQTEAVAQLAQELYNSGLLSTLVADLQLIDFEGKKDVAQIFNNILRRQIGTRTPTVEYICTQQNILFMLLKGYESPEIALNCGIMLRECIRHEPLAKIILWSEQFYDFFRYVEMSTFDIASDAFATFKDLLTRHKLLSAEFLEQHYDRFFSEYEKLLHSENYVTKRQSLKV
;
A
#
# COMPACT_ATOMS: atom_id res chain seq x y z
N MET A 1 26.54 42.34 1.52
CA MET A 1 25.47 41.60 2.23
C MET A 1 25.42 40.19 1.64
N PRO A 2 25.57 39.12 2.44
CA PRO A 2 25.41 37.77 1.92
C PRO A 2 23.91 37.51 1.67
N PHE A 3 23.59 37.06 0.47
CA PHE A 3 22.27 36.58 0.09
C PHE A 3 21.89 35.36 0.94
N PRO A 4 20.66 35.27 1.48
CA PRO A 4 20.21 34.06 2.15
C PRO A 4 20.01 32.99 1.08
N PHE A 5 20.74 31.88 1.20
CA PHE A 5 20.48 30.65 0.45
C PHE A 5 19.08 30.13 0.82
N GLY A 6 18.06 30.53 0.05
CA GLY A 6 16.77 29.86 0.06
C GLY A 6 16.98 28.42 -0.40
N LYS A 7 16.59 27.44 0.43
CA LYS A 7 16.51 26.04 0.01
C LYS A 7 15.71 26.00 -1.30
N SER A 8 16.33 25.56 -2.39
CA SER A 8 15.64 25.34 -3.67
C SER A 8 14.48 24.39 -3.44
N HIS A 9 13.25 24.91 -3.40
CA HIS A 9 12.05 24.07 -3.35
C HIS A 9 11.97 23.29 -4.66
N LYS A 10 12.28 21.98 -4.60
CA LYS A 10 12.13 21.06 -5.74
C LYS A 10 10.65 21.02 -6.14
N SER A 11 10.35 21.02 -7.44
CA SER A 11 8.97 20.88 -7.90
C SER A 11 8.45 19.46 -7.61
N PRO A 12 7.11 19.25 -7.57
CA PRO A 12 6.56 17.90 -7.44
C PRO A 12 7.08 16.91 -8.49
N ALA A 13 7.25 17.37 -9.73
CA ALA A 13 7.79 16.57 -10.83
C ALA A 13 9.26 16.18 -10.59
N ASP A 14 10.09 17.12 -10.11
CA ASP A 14 11.49 16.83 -9.79
C ASP A 14 11.60 15.82 -8.65
N ILE A 15 10.73 15.90 -7.63
CA ILE A 15 10.71 14.95 -6.51
C ILE A 15 10.36 13.55 -7.02
N VAL A 16 9.31 13.41 -7.84
CA VAL A 16 8.91 12.13 -8.43
C VAL A 16 10.03 11.54 -9.29
N LYS A 17 10.64 12.37 -10.14
CA LYS A 17 11.77 11.95 -11.00
C LYS A 17 12.96 11.47 -10.17
N ASN A 18 13.42 12.26 -9.20
CA ASN A 18 14.55 11.91 -8.36
C ASN A 18 14.30 10.63 -7.55
N LEU A 19 13.09 10.47 -7.02
CA LEU A 19 12.71 9.28 -6.27
C LEU A 19 12.72 8.04 -7.18
N LYS A 20 12.16 8.14 -8.39
CA LYS A 20 12.19 7.04 -9.38
C LYS A 20 13.62 6.64 -9.76
N GLU A 21 14.49 7.62 -10.01
CA GLU A 21 15.90 7.37 -10.33
C GLU A 21 16.65 6.72 -9.16
N SER A 22 16.38 7.16 -7.92
CA SER A 22 17.02 6.61 -6.72
C SER A 22 16.56 5.17 -6.43
N MET A 23 15.28 4.86 -6.61
CA MET A 23 14.76 3.49 -6.52
C MET A 23 15.41 2.58 -7.55
N ALA A 24 15.56 3.03 -8.80
CA ALA A 24 16.23 2.27 -9.85
C ALA A 24 17.73 2.03 -9.58
N VAL A 25 18.37 2.80 -8.69
CA VAL A 25 19.71 2.50 -8.19
C VAL A 25 19.67 1.39 -7.17
N LEU A 26 18.73 1.44 -6.21
CA LEU A 26 18.59 0.42 -5.16
C LEU A 26 18.20 -0.97 -5.71
N GLU A 27 17.48 -1.03 -6.83
CA GLU A 27 17.12 -2.29 -7.50
C GLU A 27 18.34 -3.04 -8.11
N LYS A 28 19.47 -2.35 -8.33
CA LYS A 28 20.64 -2.97 -8.97
C LYS A 28 21.42 -3.84 -7.99
N GLN A 29 21.67 -5.09 -8.38
CA GLN A 29 22.37 -6.08 -7.56
C GLN A 29 23.88 -5.79 -7.38
N ASP A 30 24.51 -5.12 -8.34
CA ASP A 30 25.95 -4.83 -8.34
C ASP A 30 26.26 -3.34 -8.12
N ILE A 31 25.90 -2.79 -6.97
CA ILE A 31 26.24 -1.41 -6.59
C ILE A 31 27.22 -1.38 -5.41
N SER A 32 28.16 -0.45 -5.44
CA SER A 32 29.06 -0.21 -4.30
C SER A 32 28.26 0.33 -3.11
N ASP A 33 28.63 -0.06 -1.88
CA ASP A 33 28.01 0.38 -0.63
C ASP A 33 27.79 1.90 -0.55
N LYS A 34 28.80 2.68 -0.95
CA LYS A 34 28.74 4.15 -0.96
C LYS A 34 27.65 4.72 -1.88
N LYS A 35 27.35 4.02 -2.99
CA LYS A 35 26.26 4.41 -3.90
C LYS A 35 24.90 3.97 -3.35
N ALA A 36 24.83 2.79 -2.73
CA ALA A 36 23.63 2.30 -2.07
C ALA A 36 23.20 3.24 -0.94
N GLU A 37 24.12 3.58 -0.02
CA GLU A 37 23.87 4.49 1.11
C GLU A 37 23.37 5.86 0.63
N LYS A 38 24.00 6.41 -0.40
CA LYS A 38 23.57 7.68 -0.99
C LYS A 38 22.18 7.59 -1.62
N ALA A 39 21.86 6.48 -2.30
CA ALA A 39 20.55 6.27 -2.90
C ALA A 39 19.47 6.13 -1.82
N THR A 40 19.74 5.40 -0.74
CA THR A 40 18.85 5.30 0.42
C THR A 40 18.58 6.67 1.04
N GLU A 41 19.62 7.49 1.25
CA GLU A 41 19.46 8.85 1.79
C GLU A 41 18.60 9.75 0.87
N GLU A 42 18.78 9.66 -0.45
CA GLU A 42 17.95 10.38 -1.43
C GLU A 42 16.50 9.87 -1.43
N VAL A 43 16.27 8.56 -1.32
CA VAL A 43 14.91 8.00 -1.21
C VAL A 43 14.20 8.58 0.02
N SER A 44 14.82 8.53 1.21
CA SER A 44 14.20 9.05 2.43
C SER A 44 13.94 10.56 2.33
N LYS A 45 14.87 11.35 1.79
CA LYS A 45 14.68 12.81 1.59
C LYS A 45 13.51 13.12 0.65
N ASN A 46 13.40 12.41 -0.47
CA ASN A 46 12.35 12.67 -1.45
C ASN A 46 10.98 12.17 -0.95
N LEU A 47 10.91 11.09 -0.15
CA LEU A 47 9.67 10.65 0.52
C LEU A 47 9.18 11.69 1.52
N VAL A 48 10.07 12.24 2.36
CA VAL A 48 9.72 13.33 3.29
C VAL A 48 9.22 14.56 2.54
N ALA A 49 9.91 14.98 1.48
CA ALA A 49 9.48 16.12 0.66
C ALA A 49 8.10 15.87 0.02
N MET A 50 7.83 14.65 -0.43
CA MET A 50 6.52 14.26 -0.97
C MET A 50 5.42 14.33 0.11
N LYS A 51 5.71 13.88 1.33
CA LYS A 51 4.79 14.02 2.47
C LYS A 51 4.50 15.48 2.80
N GLU A 52 5.50 16.34 2.81
CA GLU A 52 5.31 17.77 3.09
C GLU A 52 4.37 18.43 2.05
N ILE A 53 4.41 17.99 0.78
CA ILE A 53 3.46 18.45 -0.23
C ILE A 53 2.02 18.00 0.10
N LEU A 54 1.85 16.76 0.58
CA LEU A 54 0.53 16.16 0.83
C LEU A 54 -0.11 16.58 2.17
N TYR A 55 0.70 16.78 3.20
CA TYR A 55 0.25 17.08 4.57
C TYR A 55 0.53 18.52 4.99
N GLY A 56 1.34 19.24 4.24
CA GLY A 56 1.82 20.57 4.61
C GLY A 56 2.94 20.48 5.64
N THR A 57 3.38 21.64 6.09
CA THR A 57 4.31 21.78 7.21
C THR A 57 3.59 22.48 8.38
N ASN A 58 4.24 22.56 9.54
CA ASN A 58 3.69 23.29 10.70
C ASN A 58 3.33 24.76 10.41
N GLU A 59 3.85 25.32 9.30
CA GLU A 59 3.65 26.73 8.93
C GLU A 59 2.78 26.91 7.68
N LYS A 60 2.56 25.86 6.87
CA LYS A 60 1.91 25.97 5.56
C LYS A 60 1.02 24.78 5.26
N GLU A 61 -0.24 25.06 4.95
CA GLU A 61 -1.18 24.05 4.47
C GLU A 61 -0.79 23.52 3.07
N PRO A 62 -1.19 22.28 2.72
CA PRO A 62 -1.00 21.72 1.39
C PRO A 62 -1.57 22.62 0.28
N GLN A 63 -0.72 22.98 -0.68
CA GLN A 63 -1.19 23.69 -1.88
C GLN A 63 -1.91 22.72 -2.81
N THR A 64 -3.18 23.00 -3.12
CA THR A 64 -4.03 22.11 -3.94
C THR A 64 -3.41 21.83 -5.31
N GLU A 65 -2.79 22.84 -5.94
CA GLU A 65 -2.10 22.69 -7.23
C GLU A 65 -0.88 21.77 -7.13
N ALA A 66 -0.08 21.89 -6.07
CA ALA A 66 1.09 21.04 -5.85
C ALA A 66 0.69 19.57 -5.64
N VAL A 67 -0.37 19.32 -4.86
CA VAL A 67 -0.96 17.97 -4.69
C VAL A 67 -1.50 17.46 -6.02
N ALA A 68 -2.10 18.34 -6.83
CA ALA A 68 -2.62 17.97 -8.14
C ALA A 68 -1.53 17.52 -9.10
N GLN A 69 -0.47 18.32 -9.21
CA GLN A 69 0.70 18.00 -10.00
C GLN A 69 1.39 16.74 -9.51
N LEU A 70 1.57 16.60 -8.19
CA LEU A 70 2.20 15.42 -7.59
C LEU A 70 1.47 14.13 -7.97
N ALA A 71 0.14 14.07 -7.79
CA ALA A 71 -0.57 12.83 -8.10
C ALA A 71 -0.55 12.53 -9.60
N GLN A 72 -0.64 13.54 -10.47
CA GLN A 72 -0.53 13.34 -11.91
C GLN A 72 0.82 12.71 -12.28
N GLU A 73 1.91 13.22 -11.72
CA GLU A 73 3.26 12.69 -11.94
C GLU A 73 3.43 11.28 -11.35
N LEU A 74 2.82 10.99 -10.20
CA LEU A 74 2.81 9.64 -9.62
C LEU A 74 2.14 8.62 -10.55
N TYR A 75 1.03 8.98 -11.18
CA TYR A 75 0.34 8.10 -12.13
C TYR A 75 1.15 7.92 -13.42
N ASN A 76 1.64 9.03 -13.99
CA ASN A 76 2.36 9.03 -15.28
C ASN A 76 3.69 8.28 -15.23
N SER A 77 4.43 8.43 -14.13
CA SER A 77 5.75 7.78 -13.93
C SER A 77 5.67 6.32 -13.48
N GLY A 78 4.47 5.85 -13.11
CA GLY A 78 4.27 4.55 -12.47
C GLY A 78 5.02 4.42 -11.14
N LEU A 79 5.37 5.54 -10.49
CA LEU A 79 6.16 5.52 -9.25
C LEU A 79 5.42 4.80 -8.12
N LEU A 80 4.09 4.88 -8.06
CA LEU A 80 3.33 4.12 -7.06
C LEU A 80 3.52 2.62 -7.15
N SER A 81 3.57 2.08 -8.37
CA SER A 81 3.84 0.66 -8.57
C SER A 81 5.25 0.29 -8.13
N THR A 82 6.25 1.14 -8.44
CA THR A 82 7.65 0.93 -8.02
C THR A 82 7.79 0.96 -6.51
N LEU A 83 7.21 1.94 -5.83
CA LEU A 83 7.30 2.04 -4.36
C LEU A 83 6.69 0.83 -3.65
N VAL A 84 5.64 0.23 -4.22
CA VAL A 84 5.03 -1.01 -3.69
C VAL A 84 5.89 -2.23 -4.02
N ALA A 85 6.37 -2.35 -5.26
CA ALA A 85 7.20 -3.48 -5.70
C ALA A 85 8.52 -3.59 -4.93
N ASP A 86 9.14 -2.44 -4.68
CA ASP A 86 10.48 -2.33 -4.11
C ASP A 86 10.45 -1.89 -2.64
N LEU A 87 9.30 -2.03 -1.98
CA LEU A 87 9.10 -1.61 -0.60
C LEU A 87 10.12 -2.22 0.36
N GLN A 88 10.59 -3.44 0.08
CA GLN A 88 11.62 -4.14 0.85
C GLN A 88 12.97 -3.40 0.86
N LEU A 89 13.32 -2.68 -0.21
CA LEU A 89 14.59 -1.96 -0.38
C LEU A 89 14.61 -0.62 0.39
N ILE A 90 13.45 -0.12 0.78
CA ILE A 90 13.30 1.17 1.46
C ILE A 90 13.59 1.00 2.95
N ASP A 91 14.16 2.01 3.61
CA ASP A 91 14.44 1.98 5.04
C ASP A 91 13.16 1.94 5.89
N PHE A 92 13.30 1.67 7.19
CA PHE A 92 12.15 1.46 8.08
C PHE A 92 11.18 2.65 8.17
N GLU A 93 11.69 3.88 8.27
CA GLU A 93 10.83 5.07 8.28
C GLU A 93 10.30 5.38 6.88
N GLY A 94 11.12 5.18 5.84
CA GLY A 94 10.68 5.31 4.45
C GLY A 94 9.49 4.40 4.10
N LYS A 95 9.46 3.15 4.59
CA LYS A 95 8.33 2.23 4.41
C LYS A 95 7.01 2.81 4.97
N LYS A 96 7.07 3.46 6.14
CA LYS A 96 5.91 4.13 6.75
C LYS A 96 5.48 5.35 5.94
N ASP A 97 6.46 6.11 5.46
CA ASP A 97 6.20 7.29 4.63
C ASP A 97 5.51 6.90 3.31
N VAL A 98 5.94 5.81 2.66
CA VAL A 98 5.28 5.26 1.48
C VAL A 98 3.82 4.92 1.78
N ALA A 99 3.54 4.22 2.87
CA ALA A 99 2.17 3.88 3.24
C ALA A 99 1.28 5.12 3.49
N GLN A 100 1.84 6.15 4.13
CA GLN A 100 1.13 7.42 4.35
C GLN A 100 0.84 8.15 3.03
N ILE A 101 1.85 8.30 2.17
CA ILE A 101 1.72 8.91 0.84
C ILE A 101 0.66 8.17 0.03
N PHE A 102 0.77 6.84 -0.07
CA PHE A 102 -0.14 5.97 -0.80
C PHE A 102 -1.59 6.14 -0.31
N ASN A 103 -1.80 6.13 1.01
CA ASN A 103 -3.14 6.28 1.58
C ASN A 103 -3.72 7.69 1.37
N ASN A 104 -2.88 8.73 1.44
CA ASN A 104 -3.31 10.10 1.21
C ASN A 104 -3.84 10.30 -0.22
N ILE A 105 -3.03 9.92 -1.21
CA ILE A 105 -3.42 10.06 -2.63
C ILE A 105 -4.58 9.13 -2.97
N LEU A 106 -4.70 7.95 -2.35
CA LEU A 106 -5.82 7.03 -2.58
C LEU A 106 -7.15 7.66 -2.18
N ARG A 107 -7.16 8.42 -1.07
CA ARG A 107 -8.33 9.15 -0.57
C ARG A 107 -8.66 10.41 -1.37
N ARG A 108 -7.78 10.84 -2.29
CA ARG A 108 -7.96 12.08 -3.06
C ARG A 108 -9.20 12.00 -3.95
N GLN A 109 -10.01 13.06 -3.90
CA GLN A 109 -11.21 13.22 -4.71
C GLN A 109 -11.12 14.46 -5.60
N ILE A 110 -11.71 14.37 -6.79
CA ILE A 110 -11.93 15.50 -7.70
C ILE A 110 -13.41 15.48 -8.08
N GLY A 111 -14.21 16.32 -7.41
CA GLY A 111 -15.67 16.20 -7.44
C GLY A 111 -16.10 14.87 -6.82
N THR A 112 -16.86 14.07 -7.57
CA THR A 112 -17.29 12.72 -7.14
C THR A 112 -16.33 11.60 -7.55
N ARG A 113 -15.27 11.93 -8.30
CA ARG A 113 -14.31 10.93 -8.80
C ARG A 113 -13.18 10.72 -7.81
N THR A 114 -12.66 9.49 -7.78
CA THR A 114 -11.47 9.08 -7.03
C THR A 114 -10.38 8.63 -8.01
N PRO A 115 -9.53 9.54 -8.52
CA PRO A 115 -8.60 9.25 -9.61
C PRO A 115 -7.63 8.11 -9.32
N THR A 116 -7.16 7.98 -8.06
CA THR A 116 -6.24 6.89 -7.68
C THR A 116 -6.93 5.53 -7.71
N VAL A 117 -8.21 5.45 -7.34
CA VAL A 117 -8.99 4.20 -7.45
C VAL A 117 -9.12 3.81 -8.93
N GLU A 118 -9.45 4.77 -9.78
CA GLU A 118 -9.53 4.56 -11.24
C GLU A 118 -8.19 4.09 -11.81
N TYR A 119 -7.08 4.72 -11.39
CA TYR A 119 -5.72 4.31 -11.76
C TYR A 119 -5.42 2.87 -11.33
N ILE A 120 -5.66 2.50 -10.08
CA ILE A 120 -5.41 1.14 -9.58
C ILE A 120 -6.30 0.10 -10.28
N CYS A 121 -7.54 0.44 -10.67
CA CYS A 121 -8.37 -0.45 -11.50
C CYS A 121 -7.69 -0.81 -12.83
N THR A 122 -6.87 0.09 -13.39
CA THR A 122 -6.06 -0.17 -14.60
C THR A 122 -4.69 -0.78 -14.30
N GLN A 123 -4.22 -0.72 -13.05
CA GLN A 123 -2.92 -1.21 -12.57
C GLN A 123 -3.11 -2.20 -11.41
N GLN A 124 -3.94 -3.22 -11.65
CA GLN A 124 -4.40 -4.16 -10.60
C GLN A 124 -3.25 -4.90 -9.91
N ASN A 125 -2.11 -5.04 -10.58
CA ASN A 125 -0.91 -5.64 -10.02
C ASN A 125 -0.46 -4.98 -8.69
N ILE A 126 -0.77 -3.69 -8.48
CA ILE A 126 -0.51 -3.01 -7.21
C ILE A 126 -1.21 -3.74 -6.04
N LEU A 127 -2.47 -4.14 -6.22
CA LEU A 127 -3.23 -4.85 -5.18
C LEU A 127 -2.63 -6.22 -4.88
N PHE A 128 -2.22 -6.94 -5.93
CA PHE A 128 -1.64 -8.28 -5.78
C PHE A 128 -0.24 -8.25 -5.18
N MET A 129 0.57 -7.23 -5.46
CA MET A 129 1.86 -7.01 -4.78
C MET A 129 1.65 -6.69 -3.30
N LEU A 130 0.67 -5.85 -2.96
CA LEU A 130 0.31 -5.59 -1.56
C LEU A 130 -0.16 -6.86 -0.85
N LEU A 131 -1.03 -7.66 -1.47
CA LEU A 131 -1.50 -8.92 -0.90
C LEU A 131 -0.36 -9.90 -0.68
N LYS A 132 0.50 -10.09 -1.68
CA LYS A 132 1.69 -10.96 -1.58
C LYS A 132 2.69 -10.47 -0.52
N GLY A 133 2.69 -9.18 -0.20
CA GLY A 133 3.52 -8.60 0.85
C GLY A 133 3.35 -9.24 2.23
N TYR A 134 2.22 -9.91 2.51
CA TYR A 134 2.05 -10.71 3.73
C TYR A 134 3.07 -11.86 3.86
N GLU A 135 3.65 -12.34 2.75
CA GLU A 135 4.70 -13.37 2.75
C GLU A 135 6.07 -12.83 3.21
N SER A 136 6.24 -11.51 3.28
CA SER A 136 7.50 -10.86 3.60
C SER A 136 7.40 -10.12 4.95
N PRO A 137 7.96 -10.69 6.04
CA PRO A 137 7.77 -10.16 7.39
C PRO A 137 8.14 -8.68 7.58
N GLU A 138 9.15 -8.19 6.86
CA GLU A 138 9.64 -6.81 6.95
C GLU A 138 8.67 -5.76 6.39
N ILE A 139 7.76 -6.16 5.49
CA ILE A 139 6.83 -5.26 4.80
C ILE A 139 5.36 -5.61 5.05
N ALA A 140 5.05 -6.80 5.56
CA ALA A 140 3.69 -7.32 5.71
C ALA A 140 2.72 -6.32 6.35
N LEU A 141 3.11 -5.69 7.46
CA LEU A 141 2.24 -4.71 8.16
C LEU A 141 2.03 -3.41 7.37
N ASN A 142 3.05 -2.94 6.64
CA ASN A 142 2.93 -1.78 5.76
C ASN A 142 2.00 -2.08 4.57
N CYS A 143 2.16 -3.27 3.98
CA CYS A 143 1.27 -3.78 2.94
C CYS A 143 -0.17 -3.91 3.43
N GLY A 144 -0.39 -4.46 4.62
CA GLY A 144 -1.71 -4.57 5.24
C GLY A 144 -2.38 -3.21 5.46
N ILE A 145 -1.64 -2.20 5.93
CA ILE A 145 -2.14 -0.82 6.07
C ILE A 145 -2.62 -0.25 4.73
N MET A 146 -1.83 -0.38 3.67
CA MET A 146 -2.18 0.12 2.33
C MET A 146 -3.32 -0.68 1.70
N LEU A 147 -3.30 -2.01 1.85
CA LEU A 147 -4.32 -2.90 1.30
C LEU A 147 -5.69 -2.65 1.96
N ARG A 148 -5.72 -2.47 3.29
CA ARG A 148 -6.94 -2.10 3.99
C ARG A 148 -7.50 -0.75 3.58
N GLU A 149 -6.63 0.19 3.19
CA GLU A 149 -7.10 1.45 2.62
C GLU A 149 -7.71 1.26 1.23
N CYS A 150 -7.12 0.41 0.39
CA CYS A 150 -7.66 0.06 -0.93
C CYS A 150 -9.07 -0.52 -0.84
N ILE A 151 -9.28 -1.51 0.03
CA ILE A 151 -10.56 -2.22 0.14
C ILE A 151 -11.69 -1.35 0.72
N ARG A 152 -11.41 -0.13 1.19
CA ARG A 152 -12.46 0.85 1.51
C ARG A 152 -13.27 1.24 0.28
N HIS A 153 -12.68 1.11 -0.90
CA HIS A 153 -13.32 1.38 -2.18
C HIS A 153 -13.82 0.06 -2.78
N GLU A 154 -15.13 -0.03 -3.00
CA GLU A 154 -15.79 -1.24 -3.51
C GLU A 154 -15.16 -1.81 -4.80
N PRO A 155 -14.76 -0.99 -5.80
CA PRO A 155 -14.10 -1.52 -6.99
C PRO A 155 -12.80 -2.28 -6.70
N LEU A 156 -11.99 -1.81 -5.76
CA LEU A 156 -10.71 -2.46 -5.42
C LEU A 156 -10.92 -3.69 -4.55
N ALA A 157 -11.87 -3.62 -3.62
CA ALA A 157 -12.31 -4.78 -2.84
C ALA A 157 -12.80 -5.90 -3.75
N LYS A 158 -13.58 -5.57 -4.79
CA LYS A 158 -14.07 -6.54 -5.78
C LYS A 158 -12.92 -7.25 -6.50
N ILE A 159 -11.90 -6.50 -6.94
CA ILE A 159 -10.73 -7.08 -7.63
C ILE A 159 -10.03 -8.12 -6.74
N ILE A 160 -9.83 -7.82 -5.46
CA ILE A 160 -9.17 -8.76 -4.53
C ILE A 160 -10.09 -9.94 -4.22
N LEU A 161 -11.34 -9.68 -3.81
CA LEU A 161 -12.27 -10.71 -3.34
C LEU A 161 -12.58 -11.75 -4.43
N TRP A 162 -12.68 -11.33 -5.68
CA TRP A 162 -12.96 -12.20 -6.82
C TRP A 162 -11.71 -12.80 -7.48
N SER A 163 -10.54 -12.59 -6.91
CA SER A 163 -9.29 -13.17 -7.41
C SER A 163 -8.99 -14.52 -6.75
N GLU A 164 -8.23 -15.36 -7.44
CA GLU A 164 -7.72 -16.60 -6.84
C GLU A 164 -6.81 -16.33 -5.63
N GLN A 165 -6.10 -15.19 -5.65
CA GLN A 165 -5.22 -14.74 -4.58
C GLN A 165 -5.98 -14.42 -3.27
N PHE A 166 -7.30 -14.22 -3.32
CA PHE A 166 -8.10 -14.10 -2.10
C PHE A 166 -7.93 -15.32 -1.18
N TYR A 167 -7.82 -16.52 -1.75
CA TYR A 167 -7.69 -17.74 -0.97
C TYR A 167 -6.33 -17.85 -0.25
N ASP A 168 -5.35 -17.03 -0.59
CA ASP A 168 -4.09 -16.95 0.17
C ASP A 168 -4.32 -16.44 1.60
N PHE A 169 -5.42 -15.71 1.87
CA PHE A 169 -5.76 -15.29 3.24
C PHE A 169 -5.96 -16.48 4.19
N PHE A 170 -6.49 -17.62 3.73
CA PHE A 170 -6.62 -18.82 4.59
C PHE A 170 -5.27 -19.33 5.07
N ARG A 171 -4.19 -19.10 4.32
CA ARG A 171 -2.81 -19.36 4.74
C ARG A 171 -2.26 -18.22 5.60
N TYR A 172 -2.50 -16.96 5.22
CA TYR A 172 -1.96 -15.80 5.94
C TYR A 172 -2.48 -15.69 7.38
N VAL A 173 -3.75 -16.01 7.62
CA VAL A 173 -4.34 -15.99 8.98
C VAL A 173 -3.83 -17.11 9.90
N GLU A 174 -3.13 -18.10 9.33
CA GLU A 174 -2.52 -19.22 10.05
C GLU A 174 -1.00 -19.07 10.17
N MET A 175 -0.43 -17.92 9.81
CA MET A 175 1.00 -17.68 9.98
C MET A 175 1.41 -17.74 11.45
N SER A 176 2.61 -18.26 11.72
CA SER A 176 3.16 -18.38 13.06
C SER A 176 3.48 -17.02 13.70
N THR A 177 3.74 -16.00 12.90
CA THR A 177 3.94 -14.63 13.37
C THR A 177 2.59 -13.98 13.70
N PHE A 178 2.26 -13.93 14.98
CA PHE A 178 0.97 -13.46 15.49
C PHE A 178 0.53 -12.11 14.93
N ASP A 179 1.40 -11.10 14.92
CA ASP A 179 1.05 -9.75 14.46
C ASP A 179 0.65 -9.75 12.98
N ILE A 180 1.35 -10.52 12.14
CA ILE A 180 1.08 -10.64 10.71
C ILE A 180 -0.23 -11.41 10.49
N ALA A 181 -0.42 -12.54 11.17
CA ALA A 181 -1.65 -13.34 11.07
C ALA A 181 -2.89 -12.55 11.51
N SER A 182 -2.79 -11.81 12.62
CA SER A 182 -3.84 -10.94 13.13
C SER A 182 -4.17 -9.79 12.16
N ASP A 183 -3.15 -9.17 11.57
CA ASP A 183 -3.31 -8.11 10.57
C ASP A 183 -3.95 -8.65 9.28
N ALA A 184 -3.52 -9.82 8.80
CA ALA A 184 -4.13 -10.51 7.67
C ALA A 184 -5.60 -10.85 7.94
N PHE A 185 -5.92 -11.33 9.15
CA PHE A 185 -7.30 -11.63 9.54
C PHE A 185 -8.17 -10.37 9.57
N ALA A 186 -7.62 -9.23 10.02
CA ALA A 186 -8.34 -7.96 9.98
C ALA A 186 -8.69 -7.56 8.53
N THR A 187 -7.76 -7.74 7.59
CA THR A 187 -7.99 -7.48 6.16
C THR A 187 -9.00 -8.45 5.55
N PHE A 188 -8.86 -9.75 5.83
CA PHE A 188 -9.78 -10.81 5.39
C PHE A 188 -11.23 -10.54 5.87
N LYS A 189 -11.39 -10.21 7.15
CA LYS A 189 -12.69 -9.83 7.72
C LYS A 189 -13.25 -8.58 7.06
N ASP A 190 -12.43 -7.57 6.82
CA ASP A 190 -12.89 -6.30 6.23
C ASP A 190 -13.41 -6.53 4.80
N LEU A 191 -12.72 -7.34 4.00
CA LEU A 191 -13.17 -7.77 2.66
C LEU A 191 -14.55 -8.45 2.69
N LEU A 192 -14.78 -9.35 3.66
CA LEU A 192 -16.03 -10.11 3.79
C LEU A 192 -17.19 -9.33 4.40
N THR A 193 -16.93 -8.17 5.02
CA THR A 193 -17.94 -7.51 5.86
C THR A 193 -18.18 -6.04 5.55
N ARG A 194 -17.31 -5.36 4.81
CA ARG A 194 -17.49 -3.94 4.48
C ARG A 194 -18.57 -3.72 3.43
N HIS A 195 -18.39 -4.32 2.26
CA HIS A 195 -19.28 -4.15 1.11
C HIS A 195 -20.28 -5.29 1.09
N LYS A 196 -21.41 -5.11 1.78
CA LYS A 196 -22.37 -6.19 2.08
C LYS A 196 -22.90 -6.90 0.85
N LEU A 197 -23.29 -6.15 -0.18
CA LEU A 197 -23.83 -6.71 -1.43
C LEU A 197 -22.76 -7.51 -2.18
N LEU A 198 -21.57 -6.92 -2.35
CA LEU A 198 -20.43 -7.59 -2.98
C LEU A 198 -20.02 -8.88 -2.25
N SER A 199 -19.99 -8.85 -0.92
CA SER A 199 -19.61 -10.00 -0.10
C SER A 199 -20.67 -11.11 -0.16
N ALA A 200 -21.95 -10.73 -0.09
CA ALA A 200 -23.06 -11.67 -0.22
C ALA A 200 -23.04 -12.37 -1.58
N GLU A 201 -22.87 -11.61 -2.66
CA GLU A 201 -22.77 -12.13 -4.02
C GLU A 201 -21.59 -13.12 -4.15
N PHE A 202 -20.42 -12.74 -3.62
CA PHE A 202 -19.25 -13.61 -3.63
C PHE A 202 -19.48 -14.93 -2.89
N LEU A 203 -20.01 -14.86 -1.66
CA LEU A 203 -20.25 -16.03 -0.81
C LEU A 203 -21.32 -16.96 -1.37
N GLU A 204 -22.34 -16.43 -2.04
CA GLU A 204 -23.36 -17.23 -2.72
C GLU A 204 -22.75 -17.99 -3.90
N GLN A 205 -21.92 -17.33 -4.72
CA GLN A 205 -21.34 -17.95 -5.91
C GLN A 205 -20.15 -18.89 -5.63
N HIS A 206 -19.43 -18.68 -4.52
CA HIS A 206 -18.26 -19.47 -4.15
C HIS A 206 -18.48 -20.32 -2.89
N TYR A 207 -19.74 -20.58 -2.54
CA TYR A 207 -20.15 -21.21 -1.29
C TYR A 207 -19.31 -22.44 -0.94
N ASP A 208 -19.28 -23.44 -1.83
CA ASP A 208 -18.65 -24.73 -1.56
C ASP A 208 -17.15 -24.59 -1.25
N ARG A 209 -16.42 -23.86 -2.10
CA ARG A 209 -14.97 -23.66 -1.94
C ARG A 209 -14.68 -22.79 -0.71
N PHE A 210 -15.41 -21.69 -0.55
CA PHE A 210 -15.19 -20.76 0.57
C PHE A 210 -15.41 -21.46 1.91
N PHE A 211 -16.57 -22.11 2.10
CA PHE A 211 -16.89 -22.74 3.38
C PHE A 211 -16.06 -23.99 3.64
N SER A 212 -15.62 -24.71 2.60
CA SER A 212 -14.65 -25.81 2.76
C SER A 212 -13.29 -25.31 3.31
N GLU A 213 -12.80 -24.16 2.84
CA GLU A 213 -11.58 -23.55 3.40
C GLU A 213 -11.84 -22.94 4.78
N TYR A 214 -12.98 -22.30 4.99
CA TYR A 214 -13.35 -21.67 6.26
C TYR A 214 -13.51 -22.69 7.40
N GLU A 215 -14.06 -23.87 7.12
CA GLU A 215 -14.19 -24.96 8.09
C GLU A 215 -12.83 -25.37 8.69
N LYS A 216 -11.75 -25.28 7.90
CA LYS A 216 -10.39 -25.56 8.40
C LYS A 216 -9.98 -24.56 9.49
N LEU A 217 -10.34 -23.29 9.34
CA LEU A 217 -10.04 -22.25 10.34
C LEU A 217 -10.79 -22.49 11.66
N LEU A 218 -12.00 -23.06 11.62
CA LEU A 218 -12.76 -23.45 12.82
C LEU A 218 -12.08 -24.59 13.60
N HIS A 219 -11.25 -25.37 12.93
CA HIS A 219 -10.46 -26.45 13.50
C HIS A 219 -8.98 -26.08 13.70
N SER A 220 -8.62 -24.80 13.56
CA SER A 220 -7.26 -24.33 13.76
C SER A 220 -6.70 -24.64 15.15
N GLU A 221 -5.44 -25.03 15.20
CA GLU A 221 -4.65 -25.16 16.44
C GLU A 221 -4.32 -23.77 17.03
N ASN A 222 -4.36 -22.70 16.21
CA ASN A 222 -4.20 -21.34 16.68
C ASN A 222 -5.51 -20.87 17.34
N TYR A 223 -5.50 -20.80 18.68
CA TYR A 223 -6.65 -20.36 19.48
C TYR A 223 -7.24 -19.02 19.02
N VAL A 224 -6.40 -18.05 18.62
CA VAL A 224 -6.88 -16.74 18.19
C VAL A 224 -7.56 -16.85 16.83
N THR A 225 -6.96 -17.54 15.86
CA THR A 225 -7.56 -17.78 14.54
C THR A 225 -8.88 -18.51 14.68
N LYS A 226 -8.93 -19.59 15.46
CA LYS A 226 -10.17 -20.33 15.75
C LYS A 226 -11.25 -19.45 16.37
N ARG A 227 -10.90 -18.68 17.41
CA ARG A 227 -11.86 -17.82 18.12
C ARG A 227 -12.36 -16.67 17.25
N GLN A 228 -11.50 -16.05 16.45
CA GLN A 228 -11.91 -14.95 15.56
C GLN A 228 -12.73 -15.46 14.39
N SER A 229 -12.37 -16.60 13.80
CA SER A 229 -13.14 -17.24 12.72
C SER A 229 -14.54 -17.64 13.17
N LEU A 230 -14.70 -18.14 14.40
CA LEU A 230 -16.04 -18.44 14.94
C LEU A 230 -16.91 -17.18 15.16
N LYS A 231 -16.30 -16.01 15.30
CA LYS A 231 -17.00 -14.75 15.59
C LYS A 231 -17.42 -13.98 14.33
N VAL A 232 -16.71 -14.17 13.22
CA VAL A 232 -16.92 -13.45 11.95
C VAL A 232 -18.01 -14.14 11.15
#